data_AF-A0AA39MR20-F1
#
_entry.id   AF-A0AA39MR20-F1
#
_cell.length_a   1.000
_cell.length_b   1.000
_cell.length_c   1.000
_cell.angle_alpha   90.00
_cell.angle_beta   90.00
_cell.angle_gamma   90.00
#
_symmetry.space_group_name_H-M   'P 1'
#
loop_
_entity.id
_entity.type
_entity.pdbx_description
1 polymer ?
#
loop_
_entity_poly.entity_id
_entity_poly.type
_entity_poly.pdbx_seq_one_letter_code
_entity_poly.pdbx_strand_id
1 'polypeptide(L)'
;MTSGSDSLSRSNSESAASSAPEEHLISVDYYNWGLRIFAARPKIPLEIFDPSVDRSIRDAREKEYAAEAEAAMKEVLAEYKIWLEEHDHELWEWYMSCRGDEEPDLTFEEL
;
A
#
# COMPACT_ATOMS: atom_id res chain seq x y z
N MET A 1 -28.13 61.61 3.01
CA MET A 1 -27.96 60.84 4.25
C MET A 1 -28.83 59.58 4.14
N THR A 2 -28.19 58.41 4.29
CA THR A 2 -28.69 57.04 4.56
C THR A 2 -29.74 56.45 3.60
N SER A 3 -29.38 55.53 2.69
CA SER A 3 -29.09 54.09 2.88
C SER A 3 -30.24 53.28 3.48
N GLY A 4 -30.72 52.31 2.70
CA GLY A 4 -31.60 51.22 3.13
C GLY A 4 -31.70 50.19 2.00
N SER A 5 -30.65 49.38 1.82
CA SER A 5 -30.73 48.17 1.01
C SER A 5 -30.88 46.99 1.97
N ASP A 6 -32.03 46.33 1.90
CA ASP A 6 -32.34 45.13 2.66
C ASP A 6 -31.44 43.98 2.21
N SER A 7 -30.55 43.55 3.11
CA SER A 7 -29.79 42.30 2.96
C SER A 7 -30.67 41.14 3.40
N LEU A 8 -31.23 40.42 2.42
CA LEU A 8 -31.80 39.08 2.62
C LEU A 8 -30.66 38.11 2.98
N SER A 9 -30.47 37.86 4.27
CA SER A 9 -29.65 36.75 4.76
C SER A 9 -30.28 35.43 4.34
N ARG A 10 -29.84 34.87 3.22
CA ARG A 10 -30.08 33.47 2.87
C ARG A 10 -28.97 32.65 3.53
N SER A 11 -29.26 32.12 4.72
CA SER A 11 -28.41 31.11 5.35
C SER A 11 -28.32 29.90 4.43
N ASN A 12 -27.19 29.79 3.73
CA ASN A 12 -26.86 28.59 2.98
C ASN A 12 -26.31 27.59 3.99
N SER A 13 -27.17 26.71 4.49
CA SER A 13 -26.75 25.51 5.20
C SER A 13 -26.06 24.60 4.19
N GLU A 14 -24.75 24.75 4.05
CA GLU A 14 -23.94 23.76 3.34
C GLU A 14 -23.97 22.47 4.15
N SER A 15 -24.77 21.52 3.66
CA SER A 15 -24.72 20.12 4.06
C SER A 15 -23.27 19.66 4.12
N ALA A 16 -22.89 19.11 5.27
CA ALA A 16 -21.66 18.36 5.43
C ALA A 16 -21.60 17.28 4.33
N ALA A 17 -20.84 17.58 3.27
CA ALA A 17 -20.36 16.55 2.37
C ALA A 17 -19.46 15.68 3.24
N SER A 18 -19.93 14.48 3.54
CA SER A 18 -19.12 13.42 4.13
C SER A 18 -17.93 13.22 3.21
N SER A 19 -16.79 13.84 3.55
CA SER A 19 -15.55 13.66 2.83
C SER A 19 -15.22 12.18 2.94
N ALA A 20 -15.24 11.47 1.81
CA ALA A 20 -14.57 10.18 1.74
C ALA A 20 -13.13 10.40 2.24
N PRO A 21 -12.57 9.47 3.03
CA PRO A 21 -11.17 9.58 3.42
C PRO A 21 -10.35 9.75 2.15
N GLU A 22 -9.66 10.89 2.06
CA GLU A 22 -8.81 11.24 0.94
C GLU A 22 -7.71 10.17 0.89
N GLU A 23 -7.78 9.24 -0.08
CA GLU A 23 -6.74 8.22 -0.24
C GLU A 23 -5.40 8.93 -0.44
N HIS A 24 -4.46 8.72 0.48
CA HIS A 24 -3.13 9.31 0.39
C HIS A 24 -2.47 8.84 -0.91
N LEU A 25 -2.08 9.76 -1.80
CA LEU A 25 -1.54 9.44 -3.13
C LEU A 25 -0.36 8.46 -3.07
N ILE A 26 0.50 8.59 -2.04
CA ILE A 26 1.62 7.67 -1.80
C ILE A 26 1.18 6.23 -1.54
N SER A 27 0.01 6.02 -0.92
CA SER A 27 -0.53 4.68 -0.65
C SER A 27 -0.99 3.98 -1.93
N VAL A 28 -1.54 4.75 -2.87
CA VAL A 28 -1.95 4.26 -4.18
C VAL A 28 -0.74 3.86 -5.00
N ASP A 29 0.30 4.69 -5.01
CA ASP A 29 1.54 4.39 -5.72
C ASP A 29 2.29 3.20 -5.12
N TYR A 30 2.34 3.10 -3.79
CA TYR A 30 2.87 1.92 -3.10
C TYR A 30 2.13 0.63 -3.51
N TYR A 31 0.80 0.66 -3.55
CA TYR A 31 0.00 -0.48 -3.98
C TYR A 31 0.26 -0.85 -5.45
N ASN A 32 0.35 0.16 -6.33
CA ASN A 32 0.68 -0.03 -7.74
C ASN A 32 2.07 -0.67 -7.93
N TRP A 33 3.07 -0.31 -7.12
CA TRP A 33 4.35 -0.99 -7.11
C TRP A 33 4.23 -2.47 -6.75
N GLY A 34 3.43 -2.82 -5.74
CA GLY A 34 3.12 -4.20 -5.40
C GLY A 34 2.54 -4.99 -6.57
N LEU A 35 1.59 -4.40 -7.32
CA LEU A 35 1.02 -5.01 -8.52
C LEU A 35 2.04 -5.20 -9.64
N ARG A 36 2.92 -4.21 -9.88
CA ARG A 36 3.98 -4.30 -10.91
C ARG A 36 4.98 -5.40 -10.58
N ILE A 37 5.43 -5.47 -9.32
CA ILE A 37 6.36 -6.51 -8.84
C ILE A 37 5.70 -7.90 -8.98
N PHE A 38 4.43 -8.02 -8.61
CA PHE A 38 3.69 -9.28 -8.77
C PHE A 38 3.53 -9.67 -10.25
N ALA A 39 3.20 -8.71 -11.13
CA ALA A 39 3.04 -8.96 -12.55
C ALA A 39 4.35 -9.33 -13.27
N ALA A 40 5.49 -8.84 -12.79
CA ALA A 40 6.81 -9.20 -13.30
C ALA A 40 7.26 -10.61 -12.91
N ARG A 41 6.63 -11.22 -11.90
CA ARG A 41 6.97 -12.57 -11.44
C ARG A 41 6.49 -13.61 -12.46
N PRO A 42 7.35 -14.54 -12.90
CA PRO A 42 6.93 -15.66 -13.74
C PRO A 42 5.90 -16.54 -13.02
N LYS A 43 5.06 -17.24 -13.78
CA LYS A 43 4.10 -18.18 -13.21
C LYS A 43 4.85 -19.35 -12.58
N ILE A 44 4.50 -19.71 -11.34
CA ILE A 44 5.08 -20.87 -10.66
C ILE A 44 4.69 -22.15 -11.41
N PRO A 45 5.64 -22.95 -11.91
CA PRO A 45 5.36 -24.27 -12.45
C PRO A 45 4.78 -25.20 -11.38
N LEU A 46 3.67 -25.89 -11.66
CA LEU A 46 3.01 -26.78 -10.69
C LEU A 46 3.88 -28.01 -10.36
N GLU A 47 4.78 -28.38 -11.26
CA GLU A 47 5.71 -29.51 -11.15
C GLU A 47 6.71 -29.35 -10.00
N ILE A 48 6.86 -28.14 -9.44
CA ILE A 48 7.65 -27.89 -8.23
C ILE A 48 6.99 -28.55 -7.01
N PHE A 49 5.65 -28.65 -7.01
CA PHE A 49 4.86 -29.20 -5.90
C PHE A 49 4.51 -30.68 -6.05
N ASP A 50 4.90 -31.31 -7.17
CA ASP A 50 4.60 -32.72 -7.42
C ASP A 50 5.23 -33.62 -6.34
N PRO A 51 4.45 -34.25 -5.47
CA PRO A 51 4.98 -35.08 -4.39
C PRO A 51 5.50 -36.43 -4.88
N SER A 52 5.23 -36.81 -6.14
CA SER A 52 5.62 -38.10 -6.72
C SER A 52 7.09 -38.13 -7.17
N VAL A 53 7.71 -36.97 -7.37
CA VAL A 53 9.13 -36.85 -7.71
C VAL A 53 10.01 -36.75 -6.46
N ASP A 54 11.27 -37.15 -6.61
CA ASP A 54 12.27 -37.04 -5.55
C ASP A 54 12.39 -35.60 -5.03
N ARG A 55 12.60 -35.45 -3.71
CA ARG A 55 12.81 -34.15 -3.07
C ARG A 55 13.95 -33.37 -3.73
N SER A 56 15.04 -34.02 -4.08
CA SER A 56 16.18 -33.39 -4.76
C SER A 56 15.81 -32.78 -6.11
N ILE A 57 14.90 -33.42 -6.86
CA ILE A 57 14.38 -32.90 -8.14
C ILE A 57 13.50 -31.69 -7.88
N ARG A 58 12.63 -31.73 -6.86
CA ARG A 58 11.79 -30.59 -6.48
C ARG A 58 12.63 -29.38 -6.05
N ASP A 59 13.64 -29.61 -5.21
CA ASP A 59 14.56 -28.56 -4.75
C ASP A 59 15.33 -27.95 -5.93
N ALA A 60 15.71 -28.76 -6.94
CA ALA A 60 16.34 -28.26 -8.16
C ALA A 60 15.40 -27.38 -8.98
N ARG A 61 14.13 -27.79 -9.16
CA ARG A 61 13.11 -27.00 -9.86
C ARG A 61 12.77 -25.70 -9.12
N GLU A 62 12.69 -25.75 -7.79
CA GLU A 62 12.48 -24.57 -6.96
C GLU A 62 13.62 -23.55 -7.12
N LYS A 63 14.88 -24.02 -7.14
CA LYS A 63 16.05 -23.15 -7.37
C LYS A 63 16.06 -22.56 -8.77
N GLU A 64 15.75 -23.35 -9.79
CA GLU A 64 15.66 -22.88 -11.17
C GLU A 64 14.60 -21.79 -11.32
N TYR A 65 13.40 -22.02 -10.79
CA TYR A 65 12.34 -21.02 -10.76
C TYR A 65 12.71 -19.79 -9.94
N ALA A 66 13.38 -19.93 -8.79
CA ALA A 66 13.82 -18.79 -8.00
C ALA A 66 14.80 -17.91 -8.77
N ALA A 67 15.75 -18.51 -9.50
CA ALA A 67 16.69 -17.77 -10.34
C ALA A 67 15.99 -17.08 -11.53
N GLU A 68 15.02 -17.74 -12.16
CA GLU A 68 14.21 -17.14 -13.22
C GLU A 68 13.38 -15.96 -12.69
N ALA A 69 12.73 -16.12 -11.54
CA ALA A 69 11.95 -15.06 -10.91
C ALA A 69 12.82 -13.88 -10.50
N GLU A 70 14.01 -14.12 -9.93
CA GLU A 70 14.98 -13.07 -9.62
C GLU A 70 15.39 -12.30 -10.88
N ALA A 71 15.72 -13.01 -11.97
CA ALA A 71 16.11 -12.38 -13.22
C ALA A 71 14.97 -11.55 -13.83
N ALA A 72 13.74 -12.09 -13.84
CA ALA A 72 12.56 -11.42 -14.39
C ALA A 72 12.16 -10.18 -13.58
N MET A 73 12.27 -10.24 -12.25
CA MET A 73 11.89 -9.14 -11.36
C MET A 73 13.00 -8.11 -11.14
N LYS A 74 14.21 -8.35 -11.67
CA LYS A 74 15.40 -7.54 -11.37
C LYS A 74 15.20 -6.05 -11.67
N GLU A 75 14.67 -5.72 -12.85
CA GLU A 75 14.51 -4.33 -13.28
C GLU A 75 13.44 -3.61 -12.46
N VAL A 76 12.25 -4.22 -12.30
CA VAL A 76 11.16 -3.62 -11.49
C VAL A 76 11.55 -3.45 -10.03
N LEU A 77 12.35 -4.36 -9.46
CA LEU A 77 12.86 -4.22 -8.10
C LEU A 77 13.92 -3.12 -7.97
N ALA A 78 14.73 -2.89 -9.01
CA ALA A 78 15.69 -1.80 -9.03
C ALA A 78 14.97 -0.44 -9.07
N GLU A 79 13.96 -0.30 -9.93
CA GLU A 79 13.14 0.92 -10.00
C GLU A 79 12.36 1.15 -8.71
N TYR A 80 11.77 0.10 -8.13
CA TYR A 80 11.07 0.20 -6.85
C TYR A 80 11.98 0.66 -5.71
N LYS A 81 13.23 0.21 -5.68
CA LYS A 81 14.21 0.67 -4.67
C LYS A 81 14.51 2.15 -4.80
N ILE A 82 14.68 2.64 -6.03
CA ILE A 82 14.88 4.08 -6.29
C ILE A 82 13.65 4.87 -5.80
N TRP A 83 12.44 4.42 -6.16
CA TRP A 83 11.21 5.05 -5.71
C TRP A 83 11.08 5.04 -4.17
N LEU A 84 11.43 3.93 -3.50
CA LEU A 84 11.44 3.87 -2.04
C LEU A 84 12.39 4.89 -1.41
N GLU A 85 13.59 5.07 -1.97
CA GLU A 85 14.55 6.06 -1.48
C GLU A 85 14.04 7.50 -1.67
N GLU A 86 13.34 7.77 -2.78
CA GLU A 86 12.75 9.09 -3.07
C GLU A 86 11.55 9.40 -2.17
N HIS A 87 10.80 8.38 -1.74
CA HIS A 87 9.54 8.54 -1.01
C HIS A 87 9.57 8.01 0.43
N ASP A 88 10.73 7.63 0.98
CA ASP A 88 10.86 7.00 2.31
C ASP A 88 10.17 7.80 3.42
N HIS A 89 10.42 9.11 3.46
CA HIS A 89 9.82 10.01 4.45
C HIS A 89 8.29 10.12 4.28
N GLU A 90 7.80 10.25 3.04
CA GLU A 90 6.37 10.35 2.76
C GLU A 90 5.64 9.03 3.11
N LEU A 91 6.28 7.90 2.82
CA LEU A 91 5.80 6.56 3.17
C LEU A 91 5.73 6.38 4.70
N TRP A 92 6.75 6.86 5.42
CA TRP A 92 6.78 6.84 6.89
C TRP A 92 5.66 7.67 7.50
N GLU A 93 5.47 8.92 7.05
CA GLU A 93 4.40 9.79 7.53
C GLU A 93 3.02 9.18 7.27
N TRP A 94 2.81 8.61 6.07
CA TRP A 94 1.58 7.88 5.76
C TRP A 94 1.38 6.66 6.68
N TYR A 95 2.43 5.85 6.91
CA TYR A 95 2.35 4.69 7.80
C TYR A 95 2.00 5.09 9.24
N MET A 96 2.59 6.17 9.76
CA MET A 96 2.30 6.69 11.08
C MET A 96 0.88 7.26 11.18
N SER A 97 0.41 7.97 10.15
CA SER A 97 -0.98 8.45 10.04
C SER A 97 -1.99 7.29 10.11
N CYS A 98 -1.69 6.17 9.47
CA CYS A 98 -2.56 4.99 9.51
C CYS A 98 -2.61 4.28 10.87
N ARG A 99 -1.59 4.47 11.72
CA ARG A 99 -1.49 3.75 13.01
C ARG A 99 -2.44 4.30 14.06
N GLY A 100 -2.88 5.55 13.92
CA GLY A 100 -3.73 6.23 14.89
C GLY A 100 -3.07 6.41 16.27
N ASP A 101 -3.61 7.32 17.06
CA ASP A 101 -3.18 7.59 18.44
C ASP A 101 -3.76 6.56 19.43
N GLU A 102 -3.83 5.27 19.08
CA GLU A 102 -4.23 4.23 20.03
C GLU A 102 -3.10 4.05 21.05
N GLU A 103 -3.09 4.89 22.09
CA GLU A 103 -2.53 4.51 23.38
C GLU A 103 -3.20 3.18 23.77
N PRO A 104 -2.41 2.13 24.09
CA PRO A 104 -3.00 0.94 24.67
C PRO A 104 -3.73 1.37 25.94
N ASP A 105 -5.04 1.11 26.01
CA ASP A 105 -5.85 1.37 27.19
C ASP A 105 -5.32 0.50 28.34
N LEU A 106 -4.39 1.05 29.11
CA LEU A 106 -3.80 0.44 30.29
C LEU A 106 -4.73 0.63 31.51
N THR A 107 -6.05 0.57 31.33
CA THR A 107 -6.98 0.28 32.42
C THR A 107 -6.87 -1.20 32.78
N PHE A 108 -5.74 -1.59 33.34
CA PHE A 108 -5.71 -2.70 34.28
C PHE A 108 -6.40 -2.19 35.54
N GLU A 109 -7.73 -2.29 35.58
CA GLU A 109 -8.48 -2.14 36.82
C GLU A 109 -7.86 -3.03 37.89
N GLU A 110 -7.66 -2.44 39.08
CA GLU A 110 -7.45 -3.15 40.33
C GLU A 110 -8.39 -4.34 40.47
N LEU A 111 -7.83 -5.56 40.52
CA LEU A 111 -8.42 -6.72 41.20
C LEU A 111 -7.34 -7.49 41.97
#